data_AF-A0A960M9F8-F1
#
_entry.id   AF-A0A960M9F8-F1
#
_cell.length_a   1.000
_cell.length_b   1.000
_cell.length_c   1.000
_cell.angle_alpha   90.00
_cell.angle_beta   90.00
_cell.angle_gamma   90.00
#
_symmetry.space_group_name_H-M   'P 1'
#
loop_
_entity.id
_entity.type
_entity.pdbx_description
1 polymer ?
#
loop_
_entity_poly.entity_id
_entity_poly.type
_entity_poly.pdbx_seq_one_letter_code
_entity_poly.pdbx_strand_id
1 'polypeptide(L)'
;MRNVLASLAGTIPPGKKFSSLTEKEKLIVKDVQQKLKTIYKSVGLNPTGMHVVAKSSTPQEALWEELTRLVAEENETLFILGLDGENVDGHAINIQVDLSVPIFRFIDDNIGVIECADAVAFKEALTTWLKTAYPDLPNYTLMNLSAI
;
A
#
# COMPACT_ATOMS: atom_id res chain seq x y z
N MET A 1 -0.76 3.44 -14.64
CA MET A 1 -0.78 2.85 -13.28
C MET A 1 -1.52 3.72 -12.27
N ARG A 2 -1.30 5.05 -12.22
CA ARG A 2 -1.86 6.00 -11.23
C ARG A 2 -3.36 5.84 -10.88
N ASN A 3 -4.23 5.50 -11.85
CA ASN A 3 -5.69 5.48 -11.61
C ASN A 3 -6.28 4.19 -11.02
N VAL A 4 -5.56 3.06 -11.01
CA VAL A 4 -6.15 1.74 -10.71
C VAL A 4 -6.25 1.47 -9.20
N LEU A 5 -5.22 1.83 -8.43
CA LEU A 5 -5.24 1.73 -6.95
C LEU A 5 -6.00 2.88 -6.31
N ALA A 6 -5.90 4.09 -6.87
CA ALA A 6 -6.68 5.26 -6.48
C ALA A 6 -8.20 5.02 -6.57
N SER A 7 -8.67 4.40 -7.66
CA SER A 7 -10.10 4.03 -7.83
C SER A 7 -10.61 3.04 -6.77
N LEU A 8 -9.72 2.31 -6.09
CA LEU A 8 -10.06 1.29 -5.11
C LEU A 8 -10.38 1.90 -3.74
N ALA A 9 -9.54 2.84 -3.30
CA ALA A 9 -9.67 3.45 -1.99
C ALA A 9 -10.87 4.42 -1.89
N GLY A 10 -11.30 5.00 -3.02
CA GLY A 10 -12.50 5.83 -3.07
C GLY A 10 -13.82 5.06 -3.12
N THR A 11 -13.76 3.74 -3.37
CA THR A 11 -14.94 2.90 -3.61
C THR A 11 -15.23 1.92 -2.48
N ILE A 12 -14.24 1.63 -1.62
CA ILE A 12 -14.39 0.70 -0.50
C ILE A 12 -14.32 1.48 0.81
N PRO A 13 -15.38 1.44 1.64
CA PRO A 13 -15.34 2.05 2.96
C PRO A 13 -14.17 1.47 3.78
N PRO A 14 -13.36 2.33 4.40
CA PRO A 14 -12.22 1.92 5.21
C PRO A 14 -12.63 0.85 6.25
N GLY A 15 -11.84 -0.22 6.40
CA GLY A 15 -11.94 -1.14 7.55
C GLY A 15 -12.96 -2.26 7.39
N LYS A 16 -13.63 -2.37 6.24
CA LYS A 16 -14.44 -3.54 5.91
C LYS A 16 -13.54 -4.71 5.54
N LYS A 17 -13.77 -5.87 6.19
CA LYS A 17 -13.22 -7.15 5.71
C LYS A 17 -13.79 -7.45 4.33
N PHE A 18 -13.04 -8.14 3.46
CA PHE A 18 -13.55 -8.54 2.14
C PHE A 18 -14.89 -9.31 2.23
N SER A 19 -15.07 -10.09 3.30
CA SER A 19 -16.31 -10.82 3.59
C SER A 19 -17.52 -9.93 3.92
N SER A 20 -17.29 -8.70 4.39
CA SER A 20 -18.33 -7.73 4.74
C SER A 20 -18.61 -6.68 3.65
N LEU A 21 -18.00 -6.85 2.47
CA LEU A 21 -18.29 -6.04 1.29
C LEU A 21 -19.62 -6.46 0.65
N THR A 22 -20.32 -5.49 0.07
CA THR A 22 -21.44 -5.74 -0.84
C THR A 22 -20.92 -6.39 -2.12
N GLU A 23 -21.79 -7.09 -2.86
CA GLU A 23 -21.40 -7.73 -4.12
C GLU A 23 -20.87 -6.74 -5.16
N LYS A 24 -21.41 -5.51 -5.17
CA LYS A 24 -20.90 -4.42 -6.02
C LYS A 24 -19.47 -4.03 -5.64
N GLU A 25 -19.18 -3.84 -4.34
CA GLU A 25 -17.83 -3.53 -3.85
C GLU A 25 -16.85 -4.70 -4.13
N LYS A 26 -17.27 -5.95 -3.95
CA LYS A 26 -16.45 -7.13 -4.26
C LYS A 26 -16.11 -7.24 -5.74
N LEU A 27 -17.05 -6.93 -6.63
CA LEU A 27 -16.81 -6.90 -8.08
C LEU A 27 -15.74 -5.86 -8.45
N ILE A 28 -15.77 -4.69 -7.81
CA ILE A 28 -14.79 -3.63 -8.02
C ILE A 28 -13.41 -4.05 -7.51
N VAL A 29 -13.32 -4.67 -6.33
CA VAL A 29 -12.06 -5.28 -5.84
C VAL A 29 -11.52 -6.28 -6.84
N LYS A 30 -12.35 -7.22 -7.31
CA LYS A 30 -11.93 -8.29 -8.23
C LYS A 30 -11.43 -7.73 -9.56
N ASP A 31 -12.14 -6.75 -10.12
CA ASP A 31 -11.73 -6.09 -11.37
C ASP A 31 -10.38 -5.38 -11.20
N VAL A 32 -10.18 -4.67 -10.09
CA VAL A 32 -8.90 -4.01 -9.82
C VAL A 32 -7.78 -5.01 -9.54
N GLN A 33 -8.02 -6.05 -8.74
CA GLN A 33 -7.06 -7.14 -8.54
C GLN A 33 -6.67 -7.79 -9.87
N GLN A 34 -7.61 -8.00 -10.78
CA GLN A 34 -7.34 -8.57 -12.10
C GLN A 34 -6.50 -7.63 -12.98
N LYS A 35 -6.79 -6.32 -12.95
CA LYS A 35 -5.99 -5.30 -13.65
C LYS A 35 -4.56 -5.22 -13.10
N LEU A 36 -4.41 -5.20 -11.77
CA LEU A 36 -3.11 -5.18 -11.11
C LEU A 36 -2.34 -6.47 -11.37
N LYS A 37 -2.99 -7.63 -11.29
CA LYS A 37 -2.39 -8.92 -11.66
C LYS A 37 -1.87 -8.91 -13.10
N THR A 38 -2.60 -8.29 -14.03
CA THR A 38 -2.16 -8.17 -15.42
C THR A 38 -0.91 -7.29 -15.54
N ILE A 39 -0.88 -6.16 -14.83
CA ILE A 39 0.26 -5.23 -14.82
C ILE A 39 1.50 -5.88 -14.18
N TYR A 40 1.35 -6.46 -12.98
CA TYR A 40 2.48 -7.01 -12.23
C TYR A 40 3.01 -8.31 -12.80
N LYS A 41 2.14 -9.14 -13.41
CA LYS A 41 2.59 -10.36 -14.09
C LYS A 41 3.52 -10.05 -15.27
N SER A 42 3.34 -8.92 -15.94
CA SER A 42 4.23 -8.49 -17.04
C SER A 42 5.65 -8.15 -16.58
N VAL A 43 5.84 -7.89 -15.29
CA VAL A 43 7.15 -7.60 -14.65
C VAL A 43 7.58 -8.73 -13.70
N GLY A 44 6.97 -9.91 -13.79
CA GLY A 44 7.37 -11.08 -12.99
C GLY A 44 6.89 -11.09 -11.54
N LEU A 45 5.91 -10.25 -11.19
CA LEU A 45 5.33 -10.16 -9.85
C LEU A 45 3.88 -10.64 -9.83
N ASN A 46 3.43 -11.21 -8.72
CA ASN A 46 2.06 -11.64 -8.51
C ASN A 46 1.48 -10.98 -7.25
N PRO A 47 0.35 -10.28 -7.35
CA PRO A 47 -0.35 -9.78 -6.16
C PRO A 47 -0.84 -10.96 -5.30
N THR A 48 -0.40 -11.03 -4.05
CA THR A 48 -0.73 -12.11 -3.10
C THR A 48 -1.82 -11.70 -2.11
N GLY A 49 -1.90 -10.42 -1.76
CA GLY A 49 -2.86 -9.89 -0.78
C GLY A 49 -3.15 -8.41 -0.97
N MET A 50 -4.32 -7.96 -0.51
CA MET A 50 -4.70 -6.54 -0.50
C MET A 50 -5.35 -6.18 0.84
N HIS A 51 -4.78 -5.17 1.49
CA HIS A 51 -5.00 -4.77 2.87
C HIS A 51 -5.41 -3.30 2.90
N VAL A 52 -6.69 -3.03 3.15
CA VAL A 52 -7.18 -1.65 3.27
C VAL A 52 -6.88 -1.16 4.69
N VAL A 53 -6.00 -0.18 4.82
CA VAL A 53 -5.61 0.44 6.09
C VAL A 53 -6.49 1.65 6.33
N ALA A 54 -7.36 1.54 7.32
CA ALA A 54 -8.56 2.36 7.43
C ALA A 54 -8.44 3.57 8.37
N LYS A 55 -9.21 4.62 8.05
CA LYS A 55 -9.48 5.88 8.77
C LYS A 55 -9.47 5.72 10.30
N SER A 56 -8.29 5.82 10.91
CA SER A 56 -8.11 6.03 12.35
C SER A 56 -7.74 7.49 12.59
N SER A 57 -7.77 7.96 13.85
CA SER A 57 -7.19 9.27 14.20
C SER A 57 -5.69 9.35 13.93
N THR A 58 -5.04 8.21 13.70
CA THR A 58 -3.61 8.06 13.41
C THR A 58 -3.38 7.09 12.25
N PRO A 59 -3.78 7.42 11.01
CA PRO A 59 -3.72 6.51 9.85
C PRO A 59 -2.32 5.94 9.60
N GLN A 60 -1.29 6.73 9.93
CA GLN A 60 0.11 6.31 9.82
C GLN A 60 0.45 5.21 10.83
N GLU A 61 -0.10 5.24 12.05
CA GLU A 61 0.13 4.17 13.03
C GLU A 61 -0.50 2.86 12.58
N ALA A 62 -1.73 2.90 12.08
CA ALA A 62 -2.40 1.73 11.53
C ALA A 62 -1.66 1.14 10.33
N LEU A 63 -1.08 1.98 9.48
CA LEU A 63 -0.21 1.54 8.37
C LEU A 63 1.03 0.80 8.90
N TRP A 64 1.65 1.33 9.95
CA TRP A 64 2.83 0.71 10.54
C TRP A 64 2.53 -0.63 11.20
N GLU A 65 1.41 -0.73 11.92
CA GLU A 65 0.96 -1.98 12.51
C GLU A 65 0.75 -3.06 11.44
N GLU A 66 0.04 -2.73 10.35
CA GLU A 66 -0.26 -3.68 9.29
C GLU A 66 0.99 -4.06 8.48
N LEU A 67 1.85 -3.10 8.12
CA LEU A 67 3.11 -3.39 7.41
C LEU A 67 4.03 -4.28 8.26
N THR A 68 4.16 -3.99 9.56
CA THR A 68 4.97 -4.81 10.47
C THR A 68 4.42 -6.22 10.60
N ARG A 69 3.10 -6.36 10.71
CA ARG A 69 2.42 -7.66 10.77
C ARG A 69 2.72 -8.49 9.51
N LEU A 70 2.58 -7.89 8.34
CA LEU A 70 2.75 -8.59 7.05
C LEU A 70 4.18 -9.05 6.79
N VAL A 71 5.17 -8.20 7.08
CA VAL A 71 6.59 -8.57 7.00
C VAL A 71 6.89 -9.75 7.94
N ALA A 72 6.30 -9.77 9.13
CA ALA A 72 6.54 -10.83 10.11
C ALA A 72 5.81 -12.15 9.81
N GLU A 73 4.56 -12.10 9.34
CA GLU A 73 3.70 -13.29 9.16
C GLU A 73 3.85 -13.95 7.79
N GLU A 74 3.96 -13.14 6.73
CA GLU A 74 3.91 -13.64 5.35
C GLU A 74 5.29 -13.65 4.70
N ASN A 75 6.32 -13.14 5.39
CA ASN A 75 7.67 -12.94 4.86
C ASN A 75 7.65 -12.16 3.53
N GLU A 76 6.67 -11.27 3.40
CA GLU A 76 6.46 -10.44 2.22
C GLU A 76 7.42 -9.26 2.26
N THR A 77 8.13 -9.04 1.16
CA THR A 77 9.17 -8.01 1.09
C THR A 77 8.85 -6.88 0.14
N LEU A 78 7.79 -7.01 -0.66
CA LEU A 78 7.40 -6.03 -1.65
C LEU A 78 5.93 -5.67 -1.45
N PHE A 79 5.69 -4.37 -1.36
CA PHE A 79 4.38 -3.82 -1.13
C PHE A 79 4.11 -2.63 -2.06
N ILE A 80 2.84 -2.36 -2.32
CA ILE A 80 2.38 -1.12 -2.90
C ILE A 80 1.48 -0.43 -1.90
N LEU A 81 1.84 0.78 -1.53
CA LEU A 81 1.04 1.69 -0.74
C LEU A 81 0.27 2.63 -1.67
N GLY A 82 -1.01 2.33 -1.87
CA GLY A 82 -1.99 3.23 -2.46
C GLY A 82 -2.38 4.32 -1.47
N LEU A 83 -2.38 5.55 -1.96
CA LEU A 83 -2.72 6.78 -1.26
C LEU A 83 -4.00 7.35 -1.87
N ASP A 84 -5.00 7.65 -1.06
CA ASP A 84 -6.26 8.20 -1.55
C ASP A 84 -6.95 9.11 -0.54
N GLY A 85 -7.61 10.14 -1.05
CA GLY A 85 -8.29 11.14 -0.25
C GLY A 85 -9.40 11.81 -1.03
N GLU A 86 -10.37 12.38 -0.31
CA GLU A 86 -11.58 12.97 -0.90
C GLU A 86 -11.29 14.09 -1.92
N ASN A 87 -10.10 14.70 -1.88
CA ASN A 87 -9.71 15.83 -2.73
C ASN A 87 -8.31 15.70 -3.36
N VAL A 88 -7.73 14.51 -3.42
CA VAL A 88 -6.38 14.31 -3.99
C VAL A 88 -6.44 13.22 -5.04
N ASP A 89 -5.84 13.47 -6.21
CA ASP A 89 -5.65 12.43 -7.22
C ASP A 89 -4.84 11.29 -6.59
N GLY A 90 -5.44 10.10 -6.49
CA GLY A 90 -4.80 9.01 -5.77
C GLY A 90 -3.43 8.63 -6.37
N HIS A 91 -2.54 8.24 -5.47
CA HIS A 91 -1.12 8.01 -5.76
C HIS A 91 -0.70 6.61 -5.29
N ALA A 92 0.44 6.11 -5.77
CA ALA A 92 0.96 4.82 -5.35
C ALA A 92 2.46 4.92 -5.10
N ILE A 93 2.89 4.35 -3.97
CA ILE A 93 4.28 4.25 -3.54
C ILE A 93 4.64 2.77 -3.47
N ASN A 94 5.79 2.37 -4.01
CA ASN A 94 6.30 1.02 -3.78
C ASN A 94 7.11 1.00 -2.49
N ILE A 95 6.91 -0.01 -1.66
CA ILE A 95 7.64 -0.23 -0.42
C ILE A 95 8.36 -1.57 -0.55
N GLN A 96 9.63 -1.60 -0.15
CA GLN A 96 10.39 -2.83 -0.04
C GLN A 96 11.01 -2.94 1.35
N VAL A 97 10.70 -4.04 2.03
CA VAL A 97 11.21 -4.39 3.36
C VAL A 97 11.70 -5.83 3.32
N ASP A 98 13.00 -6.05 3.28
CA ASP A 98 13.59 -7.40 3.37
C ASP A 98 14.44 -7.48 4.63
N LEU A 99 14.14 -8.43 5.51
CA LEU A 99 14.88 -8.63 6.76
C LEU A 99 16.05 -9.60 6.59
N SER A 100 16.05 -10.41 5.52
CA SER A 100 17.13 -11.36 5.21
C SER A 100 18.34 -10.66 4.61
N VAL A 101 18.09 -9.61 3.83
CA VAL A 101 19.06 -8.63 3.37
C VAL A 101 18.48 -7.29 3.80
N PRO A 102 19.06 -6.59 4.80
CA PRO A 102 18.41 -5.48 5.52
C PRO A 102 18.12 -4.28 4.62
N ILE A 103 17.07 -4.41 3.81
CA ILE A 103 16.63 -3.45 2.81
C ILE A 103 15.38 -2.82 3.37
N PHE A 104 15.43 -1.50 3.55
CA PHE A 104 14.28 -0.70 3.96
C PHE A 104 14.17 0.50 3.04
N ARG A 105 13.30 0.43 2.04
CA ARG A 105 13.18 1.51 1.05
C ARG A 105 11.78 1.72 0.54
N PHE A 106 11.51 2.93 0.10
CA PHE A 106 10.30 3.27 -0.61
C PHE A 106 10.61 4.06 -1.88
N ILE A 107 9.75 3.91 -2.88
CA ILE A 107 9.92 4.47 -4.22
C ILE A 107 8.64 5.21 -4.57
N ASP A 108 8.78 6.50 -4.82
CA ASP A 108 7.69 7.40 -5.21
C ASP A 108 8.13 8.17 -6.46
N ASP A 109 7.30 8.20 -7.50
CA ASP A 109 7.60 8.87 -8.78
C ASP A 109 8.01 10.34 -8.62
N ASN A 110 7.55 11.01 -7.56
CA ASN A 110 7.77 12.44 -7.34
C ASN A 110 9.12 12.75 -6.68
N ILE A 111 9.73 11.79 -6.00
CA ILE A 111 10.99 11.98 -5.23
C ILE A 111 12.07 10.94 -5.51
N GLY A 112 11.75 9.87 -6.23
CA GLY A 112 12.65 8.77 -6.51
C GLY A 112 12.69 7.74 -5.39
N VAL A 113 13.89 7.20 -5.14
CA VAL A 113 14.12 6.09 -4.20
C VAL A 113 14.71 6.65 -2.90
N ILE A 114 14.09 6.29 -1.77
CA ILE A 114 14.62 6.56 -0.43
C ILE A 114 14.96 5.22 0.22
N GLU A 115 16.25 5.00 0.51
CA GLU A 115 16.78 3.81 1.17
C GLU A 115 17.28 4.17 2.56
N CYS A 116 16.93 3.36 3.56
CA CYS A 116 17.18 3.60 4.97
C CYS A 116 18.02 2.47 5.57
N ALA A 117 18.84 2.82 6.55
CA ALA A 117 19.78 1.88 7.17
C ALA A 117 19.10 0.81 8.03
N ASP A 118 17.94 1.12 8.59
CA ASP A 118 17.18 0.23 9.46
C ASP A 118 15.68 0.56 9.44
N ALA A 119 14.89 -0.29 10.11
CA ALA A 119 13.44 -0.15 10.21
C ALA A 119 12.99 1.13 10.96
N VAL A 120 13.79 1.65 11.89
CA VAL A 120 13.47 2.86 12.66
C VAL A 120 13.61 4.07 11.75
N ALA A 121 14.74 4.21 11.08
CA ALA A 121 15.00 5.26 10.10
C ALA A 121 13.98 5.22 8.95
N PHE A 122 13.63 4.03 8.47
CA PHE A 122 12.59 3.86 7.45
C PHE A 122 11.23 4.35 7.92
N LYS A 123 10.82 3.98 9.15
CA LYS A 123 9.57 4.44 9.76
C LYS A 123 9.51 5.96 9.85
N GLU A 124 10.58 6.58 10.33
CA GLU A 124 10.68 8.03 10.46
C GLU A 124 10.65 8.72 9.09
N ALA A 125 11.40 8.23 8.12
CA ALA A 125 11.48 8.79 6.77
C ALA A 125 10.12 8.73 6.05
N LEU A 126 9.48 7.56 6.00
CA LEU A 126 8.19 7.41 5.33
C LEU A 126 7.09 8.20 6.05
N THR A 127 7.09 8.22 7.39
CA THR A 127 6.09 9.02 8.15
C THR A 127 6.25 10.51 7.87
N THR A 128 7.49 11.01 7.87
CA THR A 128 7.78 12.41 7.57
C THR A 128 7.39 12.76 6.14
N TRP A 129 7.70 11.88 5.19
CA TRP A 129 7.32 12.04 3.80
C TRP A 129 5.81 12.12 3.61
N LEU A 130 5.06 11.14 4.13
CA LEU A 130 3.60 11.11 4.03
C LEU A 130 2.97 12.36 4.63
N LYS A 131 3.44 12.82 5.80
CA LYS A 131 2.94 14.07 6.41
C LYS A 131 3.24 15.31 5.58
N THR A 132 4.36 15.33 4.86
CA THR A 132 4.80 16.50 4.11
C THR A 132 4.14 16.56 2.73
N ALA A 133 4.14 15.45 2.01
CA ALA A 133 3.61 15.36 0.65
C ALA A 133 2.09 15.17 0.61
N TYR A 134 1.53 14.53 1.65
CA TYR A 134 0.15 14.07 1.69
C TYR A 134 -0.51 14.34 3.06
N PRO A 135 -0.50 15.59 3.56
CA PRO A 135 -0.93 15.93 4.92
C PRO A 135 -2.40 15.57 5.21
N ASP A 136 -3.25 15.59 4.18
CA ASP A 136 -4.70 15.48 4.31
C ASP A 136 -5.26 14.11 3.87
N LEU A 137 -4.42 13.09 3.68
CA LEU A 137 -4.89 11.78 3.22
C LEU A 137 -5.45 10.93 4.37
N PRO A 138 -6.77 10.63 4.36
CA PRO A 138 -7.40 9.87 5.42
C PRO A 138 -7.22 8.35 5.28
N ASN A 139 -6.83 7.87 4.09
CA ASN A 139 -6.90 6.45 3.74
C ASN A 139 -5.63 5.95 3.05
N TYR A 140 -5.21 4.74 3.44
CA TYR A 140 -4.11 4.02 2.84
C TYR A 140 -4.58 2.63 2.40
N THR A 141 -4.06 2.11 1.29
CA THR A 141 -4.26 0.70 0.89
C THR A 141 -2.90 0.08 0.66
N LEU A 142 -2.61 -1.00 1.35
CA LEU A 142 -1.38 -1.77 1.17
C LEU A 142 -1.67 -3.04 0.35
N MET A 143 -0.82 -3.35 -0.62
CA MET A 143 -0.93 -4.56 -1.44
C MET A 143 0.39 -5.32 -1.40
N ASN A 144 0.35 -6.62 -1.14
CA ASN A 144 1.53 -7.48 -1.08
C ASN A 144 1.81 -8.04 -2.48
N LEU A 145 3.09 -8.09 -2.84
CA LEU A 145 3.57 -8.63 -4.11
C LEU A 145 4.59 -9.73 -3.84
N SER A 146 4.39 -10.90 -4.43
CA SER A 146 5.41 -11.95 -4.46
C SER A 146 6.07 -12.01 -5.84
N ALA A 147 7.31 -12.46 -5.89
CA ALA A 147 7.87 -12.97 -7.15
C ALA A 147 7.05 -14.19 -7.63
N ILE A 148 6.99 -14.38 -8.96
CA ILE A 148 6.41 -15.57 -9.60
C ILE A 148 7.39 -16.73 -9.56
#